data_AF-A0A7M3MFF0-F1
#
_entry.id   AF-A0A7M3MFF0-F1
#
_cell.length_a   1.000
_cell.length_b   1.000
_cell.length_c   1.000
_cell.angle_alpha   90.00
_cell.angle_beta   90.00
_cell.angle_gamma   90.00
#
_symmetry.space_group_name_H-M   'P 1'
#
loop_
_entity.id
_entity.type
_entity.pdbx_description
1 polymer ?
#
loop_
_entity_poly.entity_id
_entity_poly.type
_entity_poly.pdbx_seq_one_letter_code
_entity_poly.pdbx_strand_id
1 'polypeptide(L)'
;MTLAWYGHLKHAHTRAWYVAAIASWTIAFFEYMMQVPANRIGYTVFSLPQLKIMQEVITLSVFVPFSIWYMGQPLKMDHLYAGLCLLGAVYFTFRG
;
A
#
# COMPACT_ATOMS: atom_id res chain seq x y z
N MET A 1 4.55 2.20 -0.50
CA MET A 1 3.90 3.28 -1.27
C MET A 1 3.12 4.24 -0.37
N THR A 2 2.54 3.77 0.73
CA THR A 2 1.66 4.56 1.61
C THR A 2 2.30 5.85 2.15
N LEU A 3 3.58 5.83 2.52
CA LEU A 3 4.25 7.00 3.07
C LEU A 3 4.55 8.05 2.00
N ALA A 4 5.03 7.64 0.84
CA ALA A 4 5.29 8.54 -0.28
C ALA A 4 4.02 9.23 -0.77
N TRP A 5 2.89 8.52 -0.78
CA TRP A 5 1.63 9.02 -1.30
C TRP A 5 0.85 9.89 -0.32
N TYR A 6 0.83 9.52 0.96
CA TYR A 6 -0.03 10.20 1.93
C TYR A 6 0.75 11.02 2.95
N GLY A 7 2.02 10.70 3.22
CA GLY A 7 2.82 11.36 4.25
C GLY A 7 2.92 12.89 4.09
N HIS A 8 2.99 13.36 2.84
CA HIS A 8 3.05 14.79 2.54
C HIS A 8 1.75 15.53 2.88
N LEU A 9 0.60 14.84 2.88
CA LEU A 9 -0.69 15.45 3.23
C LEU A 9 -0.67 15.94 4.68
N LYS A 10 -0.07 15.18 5.61
CA LYS A 10 -0.03 15.58 7.02
C LYS A 10 0.97 16.72 7.32
N HIS A 11 2.12 16.73 6.66
CA HIS A 11 3.26 17.59 7.06
C HIS A 11 3.60 18.73 6.08
N ALA A 12 3.08 18.69 4.86
CA ALA A 12 3.45 19.61 3.79
C ALA A 12 2.25 20.27 3.11
N HIS A 13 1.07 20.27 3.75
CA HIS A 13 -0.17 20.83 3.17
C HIS A 13 -0.06 22.32 2.78
N THR A 14 0.84 23.07 3.42
CA THR A 14 1.12 24.50 3.16
C THR A 14 2.40 24.74 2.34
N ARG A 15 3.17 23.70 2.01
CA ARG A 15 4.38 23.83 1.19
C ARG A 15 4.04 23.72 -0.29
N ALA A 16 4.85 24.35 -1.14
CA ALA A 16 4.67 24.27 -2.58
C ALA A 16 4.71 22.81 -3.07
N TRP A 17 3.80 22.46 -3.98
CA TRP A 17 3.56 21.08 -4.43
C TRP A 17 4.83 20.38 -4.95
N TYR A 18 5.76 21.12 -5.54
CA TYR A 18 7.01 20.57 -6.08
C TYR A 18 7.96 20.07 -4.97
N VAL A 19 7.93 20.67 -3.78
CA VAL A 19 8.72 20.20 -2.63
C VAL A 19 8.15 18.89 -2.10
N ALA A 20 6.82 18.80 -2.02
CA ALA A 20 6.14 17.56 -1.66
C ALA A 20 6.46 16.44 -2.69
N ALA A 21 6.41 16.76 -3.99
CA ALA A 21 6.70 15.80 -5.05
C ALA A 21 8.14 15.24 -4.98
N ILE A 22 9.15 16.10 -4.78
CA ILE A 22 10.56 15.67 -4.70
C ILE A 22 10.80 14.81 -3.44
N ALA A 23 10.23 15.20 -2.31
CA ALA A 23 10.32 14.42 -1.08
C ALA A 23 9.63 13.05 -1.24
N SER A 24 8.43 13.03 -1.81
CA SER A 24 7.69 11.79 -2.11
C SER A 24 8.44 10.88 -3.07
N TRP A 25 9.11 11.41 -4.09
CA TRP A 25 9.95 10.63 -5.00
C TRP A 25 11.14 9.98 -4.30
N THR A 26 11.78 10.68 -3.37
CA THR A 26 12.89 10.12 -2.59
C THR A 26 12.40 8.92 -1.74
N ILE A 27 11.24 9.06 -1.09
CA ILE A 27 10.64 7.97 -0.31
C ILE A 27 10.22 6.81 -1.24
N ALA A 28 9.56 7.11 -2.36
CA ALA A 28 9.11 6.12 -3.32
C ALA A 28 10.28 5.31 -3.89
N PHE A 29 11.43 5.95 -4.13
CA PHE A 29 12.64 5.27 -4.59
C PHE A 29 13.06 4.12 -3.65
N PHE A 30 13.15 4.38 -2.34
CA PHE A 30 13.50 3.34 -1.37
C PHE A 30 12.44 2.24 -1.28
N GLU A 31 11.15 2.62 -1.32
CA GLU A 31 10.07 1.64 -1.34
C GLU A 31 10.13 0.74 -2.60
N TYR A 32 10.45 1.31 -3.76
CA TYR A 32 10.66 0.56 -5.00
C TYR A 32 11.88 -0.36 -4.93
N MET A 33 12.98 0.09 -4.34
CA MET A 33 14.19 -0.74 -4.17
C MET A 33 13.91 -2.01 -3.38
N MET A 34 12.96 -1.99 -2.44
CA MET A 34 12.53 -3.19 -1.71
C MET A 34 11.46 -3.98 -2.47
N GLN A 35 10.52 -3.30 -3.12
CA GLN A 35 9.40 -3.94 -3.81
C GLN A 35 9.85 -4.76 -5.04
N VAL A 36 10.80 -4.26 -5.83
CA VAL A 36 11.30 -4.96 -7.03
C VAL A 36 11.93 -6.33 -6.72
N PRO A 37 12.91 -6.46 -5.80
CA PRO A 37 13.46 -7.76 -5.45
C PRO A 37 12.44 -8.66 -4.76
N ALA A 38 11.56 -8.13 -3.90
CA ALA A 38 10.50 -8.91 -3.28
C ALA A 38 9.56 -9.55 -4.32
N ASN A 39 9.15 -8.78 -5.34
CA ASN A 39 8.32 -9.31 -6.43
C ASN A 39 9.07 -10.34 -7.29
N ARG A 40 10.36 -10.13 -7.56
CA ARG A 40 11.18 -11.12 -8.30
C ARG A 40 11.30 -12.44 -7.55
N ILE A 41 11.55 -12.39 -6.24
CA ILE A 41 11.60 -13.59 -5.40
C ILE A 41 10.21 -14.24 -5.33
N GLY A 42 9.16 -13.45 -5.10
CA GLY A 42 7.79 -13.97 -5.06
C GLY A 42 7.35 -14.64 -6.36
N TYR A 43 7.80 -14.15 -7.52
CA TYR A 43 7.45 -14.71 -8.83
C TYR A 43 8.07 -16.10 -9.09
N THR A 44 9.00 -16.54 -8.24
CA THR A 44 9.50 -17.93 -8.28
C THR A 44 8.52 -18.95 -7.71
N VAL A 45 7.58 -18.50 -6.86
CA VAL A 45 6.62 -19.36 -6.15
C VAL A 45 5.18 -19.06 -6.56
N PHE A 46 4.87 -17.80 -6.84
CA PHE A 46 3.52 -17.33 -7.15
C PHE A 46 3.39 -16.87 -8.60
N SER A 47 2.20 -17.05 -9.16
CA SER A 47 1.84 -16.45 -10.45
C SER A 47 1.69 -14.93 -10.35
N LEU A 48 1.74 -14.24 -11.49
CA LEU A 48 1.61 -12.78 -11.56
C LEU A 48 0.29 -12.27 -10.92
N PRO A 49 -0.88 -12.89 -11.15
CA PRO A 49 -2.12 -12.50 -10.48
C PRO A 49 -2.07 -12.68 -8.95
N GLN A 50 -1.49 -13.79 -8.48
CA GLN A 50 -1.36 -14.06 -7.04
C GLN A 50 -0.47 -13.03 -6.34
N LEU A 51 0.65 -12.63 -6.97
CA LEU A 51 1.50 -11.55 -6.45
C LEU A 51 0.75 -10.22 -6.36
N LYS A 52 -0.07 -9.89 -7.35
CA LYS A 52 -0.83 -8.65 -7.36
C LYS A 52 -1.85 -8.61 -6.22
N ILE A 53 -2.61 -9.69 -6.03
CA ILE A 53 -3.58 -9.77 -4.94
C ILE A 53 -2.90 -9.76 -3.58
N MET A 54 -1.78 -10.47 -3.42
CA MET A 54 -0.98 -10.40 -2.20
C MET A 54 -0.52 -8.97 -1.89
N GLN A 55 -0.08 -8.22 -2.91
CA GLN A 55 0.31 -6.82 -2.73
C GLN A 55 -0.88 -5.94 -2.30
N GLU A 56 -2.07 -6.13 -2.85
CA GLU A 56 -3.27 -5.38 -2.43
C GLU A 56 -3.65 -5.68 -0.97
N VAL A 57 -3.57 -6.95 -0.55
CA VAL A 57 -3.79 -7.34 0.84
C VAL A 57 -2.78 -6.65 1.77
N ILE A 58 -1.49 -6.76 1.46
CA ILE A 58 -0.42 -6.09 2.24
C ILE A 58 -0.66 -4.58 2.29
N THR A 59 -1.08 -3.98 1.17
CA THR A 59 -1.29 -2.54 1.08
C THR A 59 -2.43 -2.10 1.97
N LEU A 60 -3.57 -2.81 1.96
CA LEU A 60 -4.68 -2.49 2.85
C LEU A 60 -4.28 -2.73 4.33
N SER A 61 -3.60 -3.83 4.62
CA SER A 61 -3.13 -4.16 5.98
C SER A 61 -2.17 -3.12 6.56
N VAL A 62 -1.32 -2.51 5.73
CA VAL A 62 -0.42 -1.41 6.16
C VAL A 62 -1.14 -0.07 6.16
N PHE A 63 -2.07 0.14 5.22
CA PHE A 63 -2.82 1.40 5.10
C PHE A 63 -3.76 1.63 6.28
N VAL A 64 -4.46 0.61 6.79
CA VAL A 64 -5.42 0.78 7.88
C VAL A 64 -4.75 1.31 9.17
N PRO A 65 -3.68 0.68 9.70
CA PRO A 65 -2.96 1.22 10.85
C PRO A 65 -2.32 2.58 10.57
N PHE A 66 -1.82 2.80 9.36
CA PHE A 66 -1.31 4.11 8.93
C PHE A 66 -2.42 5.19 8.99
N SER A 67 -3.62 4.89 8.51
CA SER A 67 -4.76 5.81 8.53
C SER A 67 -5.15 6.20 9.97
N ILE A 68 -5.17 5.23 10.88
CA ILE A 68 -5.55 5.45 12.28
C ILE A 68 -4.45 6.19 13.04
N TRP A 69 -3.23 5.68 13.04
CA TRP A 69 -2.16 6.19 13.90
C TRP A 69 -1.42 7.38 13.29
N TYR A 70 -1.17 7.35 11.98
CA TYR A 70 -0.46 8.44 11.32
C TYR A 70 -1.42 9.55 10.89
N MET A 71 -2.55 9.23 10.25
CA MET A 71 -3.49 10.26 9.78
C MET A 71 -4.53 10.69 10.81
N GLY A 72 -4.71 9.94 11.90
CA GLY A 72 -5.74 10.25 12.91
C GLY A 72 -7.16 10.08 12.39
N GLN A 73 -7.35 9.35 11.28
CA GLN A 73 -8.68 9.09 10.72
C GLN A 73 -9.38 7.99 11.53
N PRO A 74 -10.66 8.14 11.88
CA PRO A 74 -11.39 7.11 12.59
C PRO A 74 -11.55 5.86 11.71
N LEU A 75 -11.41 4.67 12.32
CA LEU A 75 -11.63 3.41 11.63
C LEU A 75 -13.11 3.33 11.20
N LYS A 76 -13.36 3.45 9.89
CA LYS A 76 -14.69 3.22 9.31
C LYS A 76 -14.90 1.73 9.04
N MET A 77 -16.13 1.27 9.19
CA MET A 77 -16.54 -0.10 8.87
C MET A 77 -16.27 -0.45 7.40
N ASP A 78 -16.20 0.55 6.52
CA ASP A 78 -15.82 0.41 5.12
C ASP A 78 -14.46 -0.29 4.93
N HIS A 79 -13.49 -0.08 5.85
CA HIS A 79 -12.20 -0.78 5.77
C HIS A 79 -12.33 -2.27 6.05
N LEU A 80 -13.25 -2.67 6.93
CA LEU A 80 -13.54 -4.08 7.20
C LEU A 80 -14.25 -4.72 6.01
N TYR A 81 -15.23 -4.04 5.41
CA TYR A 81 -15.90 -4.53 4.21
C TYR A 81 -14.92 -4.66 3.02
N ALA A 82 -14.04 -3.68 2.84
CA ALA A 82 -12.98 -3.77 1.83
C ALA A 82 -12.04 -4.98 2.08
N GLY A 83 -11.66 -5.23 3.34
CA GLY A 83 -10.88 -6.40 3.73
C GLY A 83 -11.61 -7.72 3.41
N LEU A 84 -12.90 -7.81 3.73
CA LEU A 84 -13.73 -8.98 3.42
C LEU A 84 -13.83 -9.23 1.90
N CYS A 85 -14.01 -8.17 1.10
CA CYS A 85 -14.00 -8.28 -0.35
C CYS A 85 -12.64 -8.78 -0.89
N LEU A 86 -11.53 -8.32 -0.31
CA LEU A 86 -10.19 -8.80 -0.66
C LEU A 86 -9.98 -10.27 -0.30
N LEU A 87 -10.57 -10.77 0.80
CA LEU A 87 -10.51 -12.21 1.10
C LEU A 87 -11.19 -13.03 0.00
N GLY A 88 -12.28 -12.53 -0.58
CA GLY A 88 -12.89 -13.14 -1.79
C GLY A 88 -11.92 -13.15 -2.97
N ALA A 89 -11.24 -12.04 -3.23
CA ALA A 89 -10.24 -11.96 -4.31
C ALA A 89 -9.05 -12.93 -4.08
N VAL A 90 -8.58 -13.06 -2.83
CA VAL A 90 -7.56 -14.06 -2.44
C VAL A 90 -8.07 -15.46 -2.72
N TYR A 91 -9.28 -15.80 -2.25
CA TYR A 91 -9.84 -17.12 -2.47
C TYR A 91 -9.92 -17.47 -3.96
N PHE A 92 -10.49 -16.62 -4.81
CA PHE A 92 -10.58 -16.92 -6.25
C PHE A 92 -9.24 -17.02 -6.96
N THR A 93 -8.25 -16.21 -6.55
CA THR A 93 -6.93 -16.18 -7.20
C THR A 93 -6.02 -17.34 -6.77
N PHE A 94 -6.28 -17.93 -5.60
CA PHE A 94 -5.51 -19.04 -5.04
C PHE A 94 -6.26 -20.38 -5.04
N ARG A 95 -7.49 -20.43 -5.57
CA ARG A 95 -8.31 -21.66 -5.67
C ARG A 95 -7.83 -22.65 -6.76
N GLY A 96 -6.86 -22.24 -7.58
CA GLY A 96 -6.27 -23.07 -8.64
C GLY A 96 -5.06 -23.84 -8.15
#